data_AF-A0A931GUQ3-F1
#
_entry.id   AF-A0A931GUQ3-F1
#
_cell.length_a   1.000
_cell.length_b   1.000
_cell.length_c   1.000
_cell.angle_alpha   90.00
_cell.angle_beta   90.00
_cell.angle_gamma   90.00
#
_symmetry.space_group_name_H-M   'P 1'
#
loop_
_entity.id
_entity.type
_entity.pdbx_description
1 polymer ?
#
loop_
_entity_poly.entity_id
_entity_poly.type
_entity_poly.pdbx_seq_one_letter_code
_entity_poly.pdbx_strand_id
1 'polypeptide(L)'
;MLSTEHAVFLKFTLTGDRYGTEPEREAIYALAHQLEEALEAAGEGQVDGNEFGQGAAQIYLYGPHAGTLFEAIRPVLQRAGLQPTEAVLRYGDVDDEGCRVEVVPL
;
A
#
# COMPACT_ATOMS: atom_id res chain seq x y z
N MET A 1 20.45 -10.39 13.31
CA MET A 1 19.82 -9.06 13.34
C MET A 1 18.50 -9.26 12.63
N LEU A 2 17.38 -9.29 13.35
CA LEU A 2 16.08 -9.26 12.68
C LEU A 2 16.03 -7.88 12.01
N SER A 3 16.02 -7.85 10.69
CA SER A 3 15.84 -6.58 9.97
C SER A 3 14.45 -6.09 10.34
N THR A 4 14.35 -4.95 11.02
CA THR A 4 13.05 -4.34 11.30
C THR A 4 12.44 -3.93 9.96
N GLU A 5 11.42 -4.65 9.52
CA GLU A 5 10.76 -4.38 8.25
C GLU A 5 9.74 -3.26 8.46
N HIS A 6 9.85 -2.21 7.65
CA HIS A 6 8.93 -1.09 7.64
C HIS A 6 7.78 -1.38 6.67
N ALA A 7 6.70 -0.62 6.77
CA ALA A 7 5.53 -0.84 5.93
C ALA A 7 4.91 0.44 5.37
N VAL A 8 4.23 0.30 4.23
CA VAL A 8 3.30 1.29 3.68
C VAL A 8 1.97 0.60 3.43
N PHE A 9 0.90 1.13 4.01
CA PHE A 9 -0.45 0.64 3.77
C PHE A 9 -1.24 1.66 2.96
N LEU A 10 -1.73 1.25 1.79
CA LEU A 10 -2.57 2.08 0.94
C LEU A 10 -4.03 1.74 1.21
N LYS A 11 -4.83 2.71 1.63
CA LYS A 11 -6.24 2.50 1.94
C LYS A 11 -7.14 3.08 0.87
N PHE A 12 -8.20 2.35 0.54
CA PHE A 12 -9.18 2.72 -0.48
C PHE A 12 -10.58 2.67 0.09
N THR A 13 -11.43 3.60 -0.34
CA THR A 13 -12.88 3.52 -0.12
C THR A 13 -13.51 2.93 -1.37
N LEU A 14 -14.40 1.94 -1.19
CA LEU A 14 -15.11 1.26 -2.27
C LEU A 14 -16.58 1.70 -2.29
N THR A 15 -17.16 1.74 -3.49
CA THR A 15 -18.55 2.18 -3.70
C THR A 15 -19.55 1.02 -3.78
N GLY A 16 -19.06 -0.21 -4.04
CA GLY A 16 -19.87 -1.42 -4.06
C GLY A 16 -20.35 -1.87 -2.67
N ASP A 17 -20.74 -3.14 -2.57
CA ASP A 17 -21.04 -3.73 -1.26
C ASP A 17 -19.77 -3.83 -0.38
N ARG A 18 -19.80 -4.65 0.67
CA ARG A 18 -18.67 -4.81 1.61
C ARG A 18 -17.31 -5.09 0.93
N TYR A 19 -17.28 -5.62 -0.29
CA TYR A 19 -16.07 -6.00 -1.01
C TYR A 19 -15.85 -5.20 -2.30
N GLY A 20 -16.62 -4.11 -2.49
CA GLY A 20 -16.58 -3.30 -3.70
C GLY A 20 -17.21 -3.98 -4.91
N THR A 21 -17.18 -3.28 -6.03
CA THR A 21 -17.60 -3.79 -7.34
C THR A 21 -16.48 -4.61 -7.98
N GLU A 22 -16.82 -5.43 -8.98
CA GLU A 22 -15.82 -6.17 -9.75
C GLU A 22 -14.76 -5.27 -10.41
N PRO A 23 -15.14 -4.16 -11.10
CA PRO A 23 -14.16 -3.22 -11.65
C PRO A 23 -13.23 -2.59 -10.59
N GLU A 24 -13.74 -2.31 -9.39
CA GLU A 24 -12.90 -1.79 -8.30
C GLU A 24 -11.88 -2.83 -7.84
N ARG A 25 -12.29 -4.09 -7.69
CA ARG A 25 -11.35 -5.17 -7.32
C ARG A 25 -10.30 -5.39 -8.39
N GLU A 26 -10.68 -5.40 -9.67
CA GLU A 26 -9.74 -5.49 -10.80
C GLU A 26 -8.74 -4.33 -10.79
N ALA A 27 -9.21 -3.10 -10.52
CA ALA A 27 -8.34 -1.93 -10.42
C ALA A 27 -7.34 -2.06 -9.26
N ILE A 28 -7.76 -2.59 -8.11
CA ILE A 28 -6.86 -2.84 -6.96
C ILE A 28 -5.81 -3.89 -7.30
N TYR A 29 -6.19 -5.00 -7.95
CA TYR A 29 -5.22 -6.03 -8.35
C TYR A 29 -4.24 -5.51 -9.41
N ALA A 30 -4.72 -4.76 -10.40
CA ALA A 30 -3.88 -4.16 -11.42
C ALA A 30 -2.90 -3.14 -10.81
N LEU A 31 -3.37 -2.33 -9.87
CA LEU A 31 -2.52 -1.39 -9.14
C LEU A 31 -1.47 -2.13 -8.31
N ALA A 32 -1.86 -3.16 -7.55
CA ALA A 32 -0.92 -3.98 -6.77
C ALA A 32 0.22 -4.54 -7.64
N HIS A 33 -0.09 -5.01 -8.85
CA HIS A 33 0.92 -5.48 -9.79
C HIS A 33 1.85 -4.36 -10.27
N GLN A 34 1.32 -3.19 -10.62
CA GLN A 34 2.14 -2.04 -11.03
C GLN A 34 3.03 -1.51 -9.91
N LEU A 35 2.56 -1.59 -8.66
CA LEU A 35 3.35 -1.24 -7.47
C LEU A 35 4.50 -2.22 -7.28
N GLU A 36 4.24 -3.52 -7.42
CA GLU A 36 5.27 -4.56 -7.34
C GLU A 36 6.38 -4.33 -8.37
N GLU A 37 6.02 -4.10 -9.64
CA GLU A 37 6.99 -3.80 -10.70
C GLU A 37 7.84 -2.56 -10.38
N ALA A 38 7.23 -1.52 -9.82
CA ALA A 38 7.94 -0.30 -9.45
C ALA A 38 8.91 -0.52 -8.27
N LEU A 39 8.51 -1.31 -7.28
CA LEU A 39 9.36 -1.64 -6.13
C LEU A 39 10.51 -2.56 -6.52
N GLU A 40 10.26 -3.56 -7.37
CA GLU A 40 11.29 -4.46 -7.90
C GLU A 40 12.33 -3.67 -8.71
N ALA A 41 11.88 -2.76 -9.58
CA ALA A 41 12.78 -1.90 -10.36
C ALA A 41 13.61 -0.94 -9.49
N ALA A 42 13.07 -0.49 -8.35
CA ALA A 42 13.76 0.37 -7.40
C ALA A 42 14.67 -0.40 -6.42
N GLY A 43 14.39 -1.70 -6.19
CA GLY A 43 15.07 -2.50 -5.17
C GLY A 43 14.69 -2.11 -3.73
N GLU A 44 13.48 -1.54 -3.54
CA GLU A 44 13.08 -0.89 -2.28
C GLU A 44 12.06 -1.70 -1.45
N GLY A 45 11.56 -2.84 -1.95
CA GLY A 45 10.65 -3.71 -1.20
C GLY A 45 9.74 -4.55 -2.08
N GLN A 46 8.59 -4.94 -1.53
CA GLN A 46 7.59 -5.80 -2.18
C GLN A 46 6.17 -5.49 -1.71
N VAL A 47 5.19 -5.89 -2.51
CA VAL A 47 3.77 -5.99 -2.18
C VAL A 47 3.51 -7.37 -1.61
N ASP A 48 3.07 -7.43 -0.35
CA ASP A 48 2.76 -8.69 0.32
C ASP A 48 1.34 -9.19 -0.03
N GLY A 49 0.42 -8.25 -0.25
CA GLY A 49 -0.93 -8.59 -0.70
C GLY A 49 -1.92 -7.45 -0.54
N ASN A 50 -3.20 -7.83 -0.63
CA ASN A 50 -4.31 -6.89 -0.49
C ASN A 50 -5.52 -7.56 0.17
N GLU A 51 -6.33 -6.75 0.84
CA GLU A 51 -7.55 -7.18 1.51
C GLU A 51 -8.74 -6.32 1.05
N PHE A 52 -9.93 -6.92 1.11
CA PHE A 52 -11.21 -6.26 0.85
C PHE A 52 -12.16 -6.54 2.00
N GLY A 53 -12.90 -5.52 2.43
CA GLY A 53 -13.92 -5.69 3.46
C GLY A 53 -14.45 -4.37 3.97
N GLN A 54 -15.67 -4.41 4.52
CA GLN A 54 -16.31 -3.24 5.15
C GLN A 54 -16.40 -2.01 4.24
N GLY A 55 -16.49 -2.20 2.91
CA GLY A 55 -16.52 -1.09 1.95
C GLY A 55 -15.16 -0.44 1.72
N ALA A 56 -14.07 -1.12 2.05
CA ALA A 56 -12.71 -0.66 1.85
C ALA A 56 -11.83 -1.74 1.22
N ALA A 57 -10.70 -1.30 0.65
CA ALA A 57 -9.58 -2.16 0.32
C ALA A 57 -8.30 -1.64 0.95
N GLN A 58 -7.34 -2.52 1.18
CA GLN A 58 -6.00 -2.15 1.61
C GLN A 58 -4.95 -2.94 0.82
N ILE A 59 -3.89 -2.27 0.36
CA ILE A 59 -2.70 -2.92 -0.21
C ILE A 59 -1.56 -2.77 0.81
N TYR A 60 -0.84 -3.86 1.05
CA TYR A 60 0.23 -3.96 2.04
C TYR A 60 1.58 -4.04 1.34
N LEU A 61 2.47 -3.09 1.64
CA LEU A 61 3.82 -3.02 1.11
C LEU A 61 4.82 -3.07 2.26
N TYR A 62 5.91 -3.79 2.06
CA TYR A 62 6.96 -3.99 3.07
C TYR A 62 8.35 -3.81 2.46
N GLY A 63 9.28 -3.38 3.30
CA GLY A 63 10.64 -3.10 2.87
C GLY A 63 11.49 -2.49 3.98
N PRO A 64 12.75 -2.12 3.69
CA PRO A 64 13.70 -1.65 4.69
C PRO A 64 13.36 -0.25 5.22
N HIS A 65 12.60 0.56 4.48
CA HIS A 65 12.27 1.91 4.89
C HIS A 65 10.96 2.45 4.27
N ALA A 66 9.95 2.76 5.10
CA ALA A 66 8.65 3.26 4.65
C ALA A 66 8.71 4.52 3.76
N GLY A 67 9.68 5.41 4.01
CA GLY A 67 9.85 6.61 3.18
C GLY A 67 10.35 6.28 1.76
N THR A 68 11.24 5.29 1.61
CA THR A 68 11.76 4.94 0.28
C THR A 68 10.74 4.12 -0.50
N LEU A 69 10.03 3.21 0.18
CA LEU A 69 8.83 2.54 -0.36
C LEU A 69 7.84 3.55 -0.94
N PHE A 70 7.43 4.55 -0.14
CA PHE A 70 6.42 5.51 -0.56
C PHE A 70 6.86 6.37 -1.75
N GLU A 71 8.11 6.84 -1.76
CA GLU A 71 8.64 7.61 -2.88
C GLU A 71 8.77 6.76 -4.16
N ALA A 72 9.11 5.48 -4.06
CA ALA A 72 9.18 4.57 -5.21
C ALA A 72 7.80 4.37 -5.86
N ILE A 73 6.73 4.27 -5.08
CA ILE A 73 5.38 4.02 -5.60
C ILE A 73 4.61 5.28 -6.00
N ARG A 74 5.02 6.46 -5.52
CA ARG A 74 4.32 7.74 -5.76
C ARG A 74 4.00 7.99 -7.25
N PRO A 75 4.90 7.72 -8.23
CA PRO A 75 4.59 7.90 -9.64
C PRO A 75 3.49 6.96 -10.17
N VAL A 76 3.39 5.75 -9.62
CA VAL A 76 2.35 4.77 -9.99
C VAL A 76 1.00 5.24 -9.46
N LEU A 77 0.95 5.65 -8.19
CA LEU A 77 -0.27 6.19 -7.56
C LEU A 77 -0.85 7.35 -8.36
N GLN A 78 -0.02 8.32 -8.79
CA GLN A 78 -0.46 9.46 -9.59
C GLN A 78 -1.15 9.11 -10.92
N ARG A 79 -0.97 7.89 -11.42
CA ARG A 79 -1.55 7.41 -12.68
C ARG A 79 -2.66 6.36 -12.46
N ALA A 80 -2.92 5.98 -11.22
CA ALA A 80 -3.90 4.96 -10.89
C ALA A 80 -5.33 5.43 -11.22
N GLY A 81 -6.12 4.53 -11.82
CA GLY A 81 -7.53 4.80 -12.11
C GLY A 81 -8.42 4.84 -10.86
N LEU A 82 -8.04 4.08 -9.83
CA LEU A 82 -8.62 4.13 -8.49
C LEU A 82 -7.54 4.60 -7.51
N GLN A 83 -7.79 5.75 -6.88
CA GLN A 83 -6.83 6.37 -5.97
C GLN A 83 -7.07 5.88 -4.54
N PRO A 84 -6.01 5.59 -3.77
CA PRO A 84 -6.12 5.46 -2.33
C PRO A 84 -6.55 6.79 -1.71
N THR A 85 -7.25 6.74 -0.58
CA THR A 85 -7.61 7.92 0.21
C THR A 85 -6.47 8.37 1.12
N GLU A 86 -5.65 7.42 1.58
CA GLU A 86 -4.49 7.68 2.40
C GLU A 86 -3.43 6.59 2.25
N ALA A 87 -2.18 6.98 2.51
CA ALA A 87 -1.07 6.07 2.78
C ALA A 87 -0.67 6.16 4.25
N VAL A 88 -0.49 5.02 4.91
CA VAL A 88 0.02 4.92 6.28
C VAL A 88 1.43 4.35 6.23
N LEU A 89 2.42 5.18 6.55
CA LEU A 89 3.84 4.82 6.61
C LEU A 89 4.18 4.40 8.04
N ARG A 90 4.70 3.19 8.22
CA ARG A 90 5.15 2.64 9.50
C ARG A 90 6.66 2.47 9.50
N TYR A 91 7.35 3.20 10.38
CA TYR A 91 8.81 3.19 10.51
C TYR A 91 9.25 2.24 11.63
N GLY A 92 8.98 0.96 11.41
CA GLY A 92 9.29 -0.12 12.34
C GLY A 92 8.40 -1.32 12.04
N ASP A 93 8.61 -2.40 12.80
CA ASP A 93 7.84 -3.64 12.67
C ASP A 93 6.34 -3.35 12.83
N VAL A 94 5.51 -4.11 12.12
CA VAL A 94 4.05 -4.00 12.24
C VAL A 94 3.57 -4.39 13.63
N ASP A 95 4.27 -5.29 14.30
CA ASP A 95 3.99 -5.72 15.67
C ASP A 95 4.55 -4.76 16.74
N ASP A 96 5.36 -3.76 16.34
CA ASP A 96 5.83 -2.72 17.24
C ASP A 96 4.79 -1.59 17.35
N GLU A 97 4.01 -1.62 18.43
CA GLU A 97 3.02 -0.57 18.75
C GLU A 97 3.67 0.82 19.00
N GLY A 98 4.98 0.85 19.31
CA GLY A 98 5.73 2.07 19.55
C GLY A 98 6.38 2.68 18.30
N CYS A 99 6.25 2.03 17.13
CA CYS A 99 6.91 2.52 15.92
C CYS A 99 6.31 3.85 15.46
N ARG A 100 7.15 4.69 14.84
CA ARG A 100 6.66 5.97 14.29
C ARG A 100 5.71 5.67 13.14
N VAL A 101 4.53 6.30 13.18
CA VAL A 101 3.53 6.24 12.11
C VAL A 101 3.31 7.63 11.52
N GLU A 102 3.22 7.69 10.21
CA GLU A 102 2.86 8.88 9.45
C GLU A 102 1.70 8.58 8.51
N VAL A 103 0.70 9.45 8.48
CA VAL A 103 -0.47 9.33 7.60
C VAL A 103 -0.41 10.43 6.55
N VAL A 104 -0.43 10.04 5.28
CA VAL A 104 -0.36 10.92 4.13
C VAL A 104 -1.71 10.84 3.38
N PRO A 105 -2.53 11.90 3.40
CA PRO A 105 -3.72 11.99 2.55
C PRO A 105 -3.33 12.03 1.07
N LEU A 106 -4.13 11.37 0.22
CA LEU A 106 -3.88 11.23 -1.22
C LEU A 106 -5.05 11.74 -2.07
#